data_AF-A0A218WAZ4-F1
#
_entry.id   AF-A0A218WAZ4-F1
#
_cell.length_a   1.000
_cell.length_b   1.000
_cell.length_c   1.000
_cell.angle_alpha   90.00
_cell.angle_beta   90.00
_cell.angle_gamma   90.00
#
_symmetry.space_group_name_H-M   'P 1'
#
loop_
_entity.id
_entity.type
_entity.pdbx_description
1 polymer ?
#
loop_
_entity_poly.entity_id
_entity_poly.type
_entity_poly.pdbx_seq_one_letter_code
_entity_poly.pdbx_strand_id
1 'polypeptide(L)' 'MEYAKDGSVRQFLTKRQNRLVPLKLAIRQALVVARGMACVHGLEFIHQDLKSDNLLINFYQTKDC' A
#
# COMPACT_ATOMS: atom_id res chain seq x y z
N MET A 1 7.25 3.57 14.66
CA MET A 1 6.74 3.49 13.27
C MET A 1 6.49 4.90 12.78
N GLU A 2 6.67 5.15 11.49
CA GLU A 2 6.24 6.41 10.88
C GLU A 2 4.70 6.46 10.84
N TYR A 3 4.11 7.63 11.12
CA TYR A 3 2.67 7.81 11.08
C TYR A 3 2.18 8.00 9.64
N ALA A 4 1.45 7.03 9.11
CA ALA A 4 0.79 7.11 7.82
C ALA A 4 -0.55 7.88 7.94
N LYS A 5 -0.48 9.21 7.77
CA LYS A 5 -1.64 10.11 7.94
C LYS A 5 -2.83 9.81 7.04
N ASP A 6 -2.62 9.14 5.90
CA ASP A 6 -3.68 8.87 4.92
C ASP A 6 -4.44 7.57 5.19
N GLY A 7 -4.03 6.83 6.23
CA GLY A 7 -4.72 5.63 6.70
C GLY A 7 -4.45 4.41 5.83
N SER A 8 -5.34 3.43 5.91
CA SER A 8 -5.20 2.16 5.18
C SER A 8 -5.77 2.22 3.76
N VAL A 9 -5.37 1.26 2.90
CA VAL A 9 -5.95 1.07 1.57
C VAL A 9 -7.46 0.88 1.65
N ARG A 10 -7.95 0.12 2.65
CA ARG A 10 -9.39 -0.03 2.85
C ARG A 10 -10.08 1.31 3.09
N GLN A 11 -9.54 2.14 3.99
CA GLN A 11 -10.10 3.45 4.29
C GLN A 11 -10.08 4.37 3.05
N PHE A 12 -9.01 4.34 2.28
CA PHE A 12 -8.89 5.10 1.03
C PHE A 12 -9.96 4.69 0.00
N LEU A 13 -10.16 3.39 -0.21
CA LEU A 13 -11.18 2.88 -1.14
C LEU A 13 -12.60 3.21 -0.67
N THR A 14 -12.88 3.07 0.63
CA THR A 14 -14.17 3.45 1.22
C THR A 14 -14.46 4.95 1.03
N LYS A 15 -13.48 5.84 1.25
CA LYS A 15 -13.63 7.29 1.01
C LYS A 15 -13.94 7.61 -0.46
N ARG A 16 -13.50 6.76 -1.40
CA ARG A 16 -13.81 6.85 -2.83
C ARG A 16 -15.14 6.20 -3.21
N GLN A 17 -15.95 5.78 -2.24
CA GLN A 17 -17.19 5.03 -2.48
C GLN A 17 -16.93 3.76 -3.32
N ASN A 18 -15.78 3.11 -3.12
CA ASN A 18 -15.32 1.95 -3.89
C ASN A 18 -15.26 2.16 -5.41
N ARG A 19 -15.18 3.42 -5.88
CA ARG A 19 -14.92 3.70 -7.29
C ARG A 19 -13.55 3.18 -7.68
N LEU A 20 -13.48 2.64 -8.90
CA LEU A 20 -12.26 2.07 -9.45
C LEU A 20 -11.06 3.04 -9.33
N VAL A 21 -9.92 2.46 -8.97
CA VAL A 21 -8.63 3.14 -9.00
C VAL A 21 -8.08 2.99 -10.42
N PRO A 22 -7.51 4.04 -11.03
CA PRO A 22 -6.86 3.92 -12.33
C PRO A 22 -5.85 2.78 -12.34
N LEU A 23 -5.93 1.89 -13.34
CA LEU A 23 -5.14 0.66 -13.38
C LEU A 23 -3.64 0.90 -13.22
N LYS A 24 -3.11 1.94 -13.88
CA LYS A 24 -1.69 2.34 -13.77
C LYS A 24 -1.29 2.65 -12.33
N LEU A 25 -2.15 3.31 -11.56
CA LEU A 25 -1.90 3.61 -10.15
C LEU A 25 -1.96 2.34 -9.30
N ALA A 26 -2.97 1.50 -9.53
CA ALA A 26 -3.11 0.22 -8.82
C ALA A 26 -1.88 -0.69 -9.03
N ILE A 27 -1.38 -0.80 -10.26
CA ILE A 27 -0.18 -1.58 -10.58
C ILE A 27 1.05 -1.01 -9.86
N ARG A 28 1.24 0.32 -9.87
CA ARG A 28 2.36 0.97 -9.16
C ARG A 28 2.30 0.70 -7.65
N GLN A 29 1.12 0.79 -7.05
CA GLN A 29 0.93 0.51 -5.63
C GLN A 29 1.18 -0.96 -5.30
N ALA A 30 0.65 -1.89 -6.10
CA ALA A 30 0.88 -3.32 -5.94
C ALA A 30 2.37 -3.69 -6.04
N LEU A 31 3.11 -3.05 -6.93
CA LEU A 31 4.56 -3.24 -7.06
C LEU A 31 5.32 -2.85 -5.79
N VAL A 32 4.95 -1.72 -5.15
CA VAL A 32 5.57 -1.28 -3.89
C VAL A 32 5.29 -2.29 -2.78
N VAL A 33 4.04 -2.75 -2.66
CA VAL A 33 3.67 -3.78 -1.67
C VAL A 33 4.43 -5.08 -1.91
N ALA A 34 4.51 -5.54 -3.15
CA ALA A 34 5.23 -6.76 -3.52
C ALA A 34 6.73 -6.67 -3.19
N ARG A 35 7.36 -5.52 -3.42
CA ARG A 35 8.77 -5.29 -3.04
C ARG A 35 8.98 -5.34 -1.52
N GLY A 36 8.07 -4.71 -0.75
CA GLY A 36 8.10 -4.80 0.71
C GLY A 36 7.96 -6.24 1.21
N MET A 37 7.02 -6.99 0.63
CA MET A 37 6.82 -8.41 0.98
C MET A 37 7.99 -9.30 0.56
N ALA A 38 8.63 -9.03 -0.58
CA ALA A 38 9.83 -9.74 -0.99
C ALA A 38 10.98 -9.54 0.02
N CYS A 39 11.12 -8.32 0.58
CA CYS A 39 12.09 -8.04 1.65
C CYS A 39 11.76 -8.82 2.92
N VAL A 40 10.50 -8.78 3.38
CA VAL A 40 10.05 -9.50 4.58
C VAL A 40 10.30 -11.01 4.43
N HIS A 41 9.94 -11.59 3.30
CA HIS A 41 10.16 -13.01 3.02
C HIS A 41 11.65 -13.37 2.88
N GLY A 42 12.47 -12.46 2.36
CA GLY A 42 13.94 -12.63 2.30
C GLY A 42 14.61 -12.67 3.68
N LEU A 43 13.92 -12.20 4.72
CA LEU A 43 14.34 -12.29 6.11
C LEU A 43 13.68 -13.47 6.86
N GLU A 44 13.09 -14.42 6.13
CA GLU A 44 12.39 -15.60 6.68
C GLU A 44 11.17 -15.28 7.55
N PHE A 45 10.63 -14.06 7.46
CA PHE A 45 9.39 -13.68 8.14
C PHE A 45 8.18 -13.86 7.22
N ILE A 46 7.04 -14.20 7.83
CA ILE A 46 5.74 -14.25 7.16
C ILE A 46 4.85 -13.19 7.80
N HIS A 47 4.27 -12.29 7.01
CA HIS A 47 3.41 -11.22 7.54
C HIS A 47 2.11 -11.76 8.18
N GLN A 48 1.60 -12.90 7.70
CA GLN A 48 0.39 -13.61 8.17
C GLN A 48 -0.96 -12.87 8.02
N ASP A 49 -0.99 -11.54 8.05
CA ASP A 49 -2.22 -10.75 7.92
C ASP A 49 -2.13 -9.70 6.79
N LEU A 50 -1.70 -10.12 5.60
CA LEU A 50 -1.56 -9.22 4.45
C LEU A 50 -2.93 -8.95 3.81
N LYS A 51 -3.50 -7.78 4.10
CA LYS A 51 -4.80 -7.33 3.60
C LYS A 51 -4.87 -5.80 3.52
N SER A 52 -5.91 -5.27 2.86
CA SER A 52 -6.11 -3.83 2.64
C SER A 52 -6.16 -2.97 3.91
N ASP A 53 -6.50 -3.57 5.05
CA ASP A 53 -6.55 -2.91 6.36
C ASP A 53 -5.15 -2.63 6.92
N ASN A 54 -4.19 -3.50 6.58
CA ASN A 54 -2.81 -3.44 7.09
C ASN A 54 -1.83 -2.85 6.07
N LEU A 55 -2.31 -2.45 4.90
CA LEU A 55 -1.55 -1.67 3.93
C LEU A 55 -1.80 -0.19 4.17
N LEU A 56 -0.78 0.52 4.68
CA LEU A 56 -0.86 1.94 4.96
C LEU A 56 -0.47 2.77 3.73
N ILE A 57 -1.16 3.87 3.52
CA ILE A 57 -0.91 4.82 2.43
C ILE A 57 -0.28 6.08 3.02
N ASN A 58 0.67 6.63 2.28
CA ASN A 58 1.20 7.96 2.52
C ASN A 58 1.38 8.67 1.18
N PHE A 59 0.64 9.76 0.96
CA PHE A 59 0.77 10.56 -0.24
C PHE A 59 1.94 11.54 -0.10
N TYR A 60 3.16 11.02 -0.05
CA TYR A 60 4.31 11.84 -0.43
C TYR A 60 4.42 11.79 -1.95
N GLN A 61 4.23 12.95 -2.58
CA GLN A 61 4.67 13.16 -3.95
C GLN A 61 6.18 12.93 -3.96
N THR A 62 6.62 11.77 -4.45
CA THR A 62 7.91 11.73 -5.10
C THR A 62 7.76 12.68 -6.28
N LYS A 63 8.19 13.94 -6.11
CA LYS A 63 8.73 14.69 -7.24
C LYS A 63 9.73 13.73 -7.87
N ASP A 64 9.42 13.33 -9.09
CA ASP A 64 10.28 12.47 -9.88
C ASP A 64 11.73 13.01 -9.77
N CYS A 65 12.65 12.16 -9.34
CA CYS A 65 14.01 12.24 -9.85
C CYS A 65 14.01 11.60 -11.24
#